data_AF-A0A509KYH7-F1
#
_entry.id   AF-A0A509KYH7-F1
#
_cell.length_a   1.000
_cell.length_b   1.000
_cell.length_c   1.000
_cell.angle_alpha   90.00
_cell.angle_beta   90.00
_cell.angle_gamma   90.00
#
_symmetry.space_group_name_H-M   'P 1'
#
loop_
_entity.id
_entity.type
_entity.pdbx_description
1 polymer ?
#
loop_
_entity_poly.entity_id
_entity_poly.type
_entity_poly.pdbx_seq_one_letter_code
_entity_poly.pdbx_strand_id
1 'polypeptide(L)'
;MTIQTNTNVKVDPVCRMKVAENSKVLPFTFNENTYFFCAETCRKEFIADPNKYLEKKLPKKKGLWGRYLDRLNKTTGGKPQCCH
;
A
#
# COMPACT_ATOMS: atom_id res chain seq x y z
N MET A 1 36.42 -12.62 -7.95
CA MET A 1 35.10 -12.71 -8.59
C MET A 1 34.09 -12.15 -7.61
N THR A 2 33.73 -10.87 -7.74
CA THR A 2 32.76 -10.22 -6.86
C THR A 2 31.36 -10.66 -7.28
N ILE A 3 30.72 -11.52 -6.48
CA ILE A 3 29.33 -11.93 -6.68
C ILE A 3 28.47 -10.72 -6.28
N GLN A 4 28.01 -9.97 -7.27
CA GLN A 4 26.98 -8.95 -7.07
C GLN A 4 25.64 -9.68 -6.87
N THR A 5 25.31 -10.01 -5.63
CA THR A 5 23.96 -10.50 -5.29
C THR A 5 23.01 -9.31 -5.33
N ASN A 6 22.45 -9.01 -6.51
CA ASN A 6 21.28 -8.15 -6.63
C ASN A 6 20.09 -8.88 -5.98
N THR A 7 19.99 -8.81 -4.65
CA THR A 7 18.87 -9.36 -3.90
C THR A 7 17.63 -8.53 -4.23
N ASN A 8 16.74 -9.07 -5.06
CA ASN A 8 15.43 -8.47 -5.27
C ASN A 8 14.65 -8.63 -3.95
N VAL A 9 14.54 -7.54 -3.19
CA VAL A 9 13.81 -7.55 -1.94
C VAL A 9 12.34 -7.30 -2.26
N LYS A 10 11.52 -8.33 -2.05
CA LYS A 10 10.06 -8.25 -2.17
C LYS A 10 9.45 -7.86 -0.82
N VAL A 11 8.26 -7.27 -0.84
CA VAL A 11 7.55 -6.88 0.39
C VAL A 11 6.31 -7.75 0.52
N ASP A 12 6.16 -8.40 1.67
CA ASP A 12 4.97 -9.17 2.01
C ASP A 12 3.77 -8.22 2.22
N PRO A 13 2.64 -8.40 1.51
CA PRO A 13 1.49 -7.49 1.60
C PRO A 13 0.74 -7.57 2.94
N VAL A 14 0.91 -8.63 3.73
CA VAL A 14 0.25 -8.84 5.03
C VAL A 14 1.06 -8.18 6.14
N CYS A 15 2.30 -8.63 6.33
CA CYS A 15 3.15 -8.19 7.45
C CYS A 15 4.05 -6.99 7.11
N ARG A 16 4.15 -6.61 5.82
CA ARG A 16 5.07 -5.57 5.31
C ARG A 16 6.55 -5.85 5.58
N MET A 17 6.90 -7.10 5.87
CA MET A 17 8.28 -7.50 6.03
C MET A 17 8.97 -7.58 4.67
N LYS A 18 10.22 -7.13 4.63
CA LYS A 18 11.11 -7.30 3.48
C LYS A 18 11.54 -8.76 3.41
N VAL A 19 11.22 -9.42 2.32
CA VAL A 19 11.61 -10.81 2.07
C VAL A 19 12.57 -10.82 0.88
N ALA A 20 13.79 -11.31 1.11
CA ALA A 20 14.71 -11.55 0.01
C ALA A 20 14.20 -12.73 -0.81
N GLU A 21 14.28 -12.64 -2.14
CA GLU A 21 13.89 -13.69 -3.11
C GLU A 21 14.71 -15.00 -2.97
N ASN A 22 15.55 -15.11 -1.95
CA ASN A 22 16.26 -16.31 -1.58
C ASN A 22 15.27 -17.44 -1.20
N SER A 23 15.72 -18.69 -1.32
CA SER A 23 14.98 -19.97 -1.32
C SER A 23 13.83 -20.24 -0.31
N LYS A 24 13.50 -19.33 0.60
CA LYS A 24 12.43 -19.47 1.61
C LYS A 24 11.16 -18.65 1.32
N VAL A 25 11.07 -17.95 0.19
CA VAL A 25 9.83 -17.25 -0.18
C VAL A 25 8.76 -18.21 -0.69
N LEU A 26 7.52 -17.97 -0.29
CA LEU A 26 6.35 -18.66 -0.83
C LEU A 26 5.69 -17.77 -1.90
N PRO A 27 5.81 -18.09 -3.19
CA PRO A 27 5.14 -17.35 -4.25
C PRO A 27 3.66 -17.71 -4.32
N PHE A 28 2.82 -16.73 -4.64
CA PHE A 28 1.41 -16.91 -4.95
C PHE A 28 0.98 -15.94 -6.04
N THR A 29 0.37 -16.48 -7.09
CA THR A 29 -0.13 -15.66 -8.20
C THR A 29 -1.59 -15.30 -7.93
N PHE A 30 -1.90 -14.01 -7.92
CA PHE A 30 -3.25 -13.47 -7.75
C PHE A 30 -3.45 -12.29 -8.69
N ASN A 31 -4.52 -12.31 -9.49
CA ASN A 31 -4.82 -11.27 -10.49
C ASN A 31 -3.61 -10.92 -11.37
N GLU A 32 -2.96 -11.95 -11.94
CA GLU A 32 -1.78 -11.82 -12.82
C GLU A 32 -0.51 -11.26 -12.16
N ASN A 33 -0.54 -11.02 -10.85
CA ASN A 33 0.61 -10.56 -10.06
C ASN A 33 1.14 -11.66 -9.15
N THR A 34 2.45 -11.84 -9.10
CA THR A 34 3.12 -12.76 -8.18
C THR A 34 3.48 -12.05 -6.88
N TYR A 35 2.86 -12.46 -5.78
CA TYR A 35 3.14 -12.01 -4.43
C TYR A 35 4.04 -13.01 -3.70
N PHE A 36 4.88 -12.50 -2.79
CA PHE A 36 5.81 -13.32 -2.02
C PHE A 36 5.53 -13.14 -0.54
N PHE A 37 5.45 -14.25 0.19
CA PHE A 37 5.16 -14.26 1.63
C PHE A 37 6.35 -14.75 2.43
N CYS A 38 6.52 -14.18 3.62
CA CYS A 38 7.58 -14.60 4.54
C CYS A 38 7.27 -15.92 5.24
N ALA A 39 5.99 -16.29 5.35
CA ALA A 39 5.51 -17.48 6.05
C ALA A 39 4.20 -17.98 5.43
N GLU A 40 3.89 -19.25 5.65
CA GLU A 40 2.63 -19.85 5.22
C GLU A 40 1.41 -19.19 5.86
N THR A 41 1.56 -18.71 7.10
CA THR A 41 0.51 -17.99 7.83
C THR A 41 0.11 -16.71 7.08
N CYS A 42 1.09 -15.90 6.68
CA CYS A 42 0.86 -14.69 5.88
C CYS A 42 0.21 -15.01 4.53
N ARG A 43 0.64 -16.09 3.87
CA ARG A 43 -0.01 -16.56 2.64
C ARG A 43 -1.47 -16.94 2.87
N LYS A 44 -1.78 -17.69 3.94
CA LYS A 44 -3.16 -18.11 4.28
C LYS A 44 -4.05 -16.91 4.58
N GLU A 45 -3.56 -15.93 5.35
CA GLU A 45 -4.29 -14.70 5.64
C GLU A 45 -4.56 -13.87 4.38
N PHE A 46 -3.59 -13.81 3.46
CA PHE A 46 -3.78 -13.14 2.18
C PHE A 46 -4.79 -13.87 1.29
N ILE A 47 -4.77 -15.20 1.25
CA ILE A 47 -5.75 -15.99 0.47
C ILE A 47 -7.16 -15.83 1.05
N ALA A 48 -7.29 -15.73 2.37
CA ALA A 48 -8.59 -15.54 3.03
C ALA A 48 -9.25 -14.21 2.63
N ASP A 49 -8.49 -13.11 2.57
CA ASP A 49 -9.01 -11.79 2.24
C ASP A 49 -8.00 -10.95 1.41
N PRO A 50 -7.76 -11.26 0.11
CA PRO A 50 -6.74 -10.58 -0.67
C PRO A 50 -7.07 -9.10 -0.90
N ASN A 51 -8.36 -8.78 -1.10
CA ASN A 51 -8.82 -7.41 -1.31
C ASN A 51 -8.48 -6.50 -0.12
N LYS A 52 -8.55 -7.00 1.12
CA LYS A 52 -8.21 -6.24 2.33
C LYS A 52 -6.76 -5.77 2.36
N TYR A 53 -5.85 -6.51 1.74
CA TYR A 53 -4.43 -6.18 1.67
C TYR A 53 -4.08 -5.38 0.42
N LEU A 54 -4.80 -5.60 -0.69
CA LEU A 54 -4.58 -4.91 -1.97
C LEU A 54 -5.25 -3.53 -2.04
N GLU A 55 -6.41 -3.34 -1.40
CA GLU A 55 -7.19 -2.09 -1.45
C GLU A 55 -6.73 -1.03 -0.44
N LYS A 56 -5.72 -1.30 0.38
CA LYS A 56 -5.13 -0.30 1.28
C LYS A 56 -4.29 0.74 0.52
N LYS A 57 -4.88 1.43 -0.46
CA LYS A 57 -4.54 2.82 -0.74
C LYS A 57 -4.98 3.60 0.50
N LEU A 58 -4.05 3.77 1.43
CA LEU A 58 -4.27 4.56 2.65
C LEU A 58 -4.99 5.86 2.27
N PRO A 59 -6.06 6.27 2.99
CA PRO A 59 -6.65 7.58 2.77
C PRO A 59 -5.53 8.59 2.92
N LYS A 60 -5.24 9.37 1.87
CA LYS A 60 -4.20 10.40 1.92
C LYS A 60 -4.53 11.29 3.11
N LYS A 61 -3.68 11.30 4.14
CA LYS A 61 -3.89 12.14 5.32
C LYS A 61 -4.02 13.58 4.83
N LYS A 62 -5.17 14.20 5.08
CA LYS A 62 -5.40 15.61 4.75
C LYS A 62 -4.39 16.46 5.54
N GLY A 63 -3.43 17.06 4.84
CA GLY A 63 -2.47 18.00 5.44
C GLY A 63 -3.13 19.33 5.82
N LEU A 64 -2.33 20.32 6.25
CA LEU A 64 -2.79 21.66 6.59
C LEU A 64 -3.67 22.29 5.50
N TRP A 65 -3.28 22.13 4.22
CA TRP A 65 -4.05 22.58 3.07
C TRP A 65 -5.40 21.89 2.91
N GLY A 66 -5.48 20.58 3.17
CA GLY A 66 -6.75 19.85 3.14
C GLY A 66 -7.72 20.35 4.22
N ARG A 67 -7.21 20.62 5.42
CA ARG A 67 -8.01 21.21 6.52
C ARG A 67 -8.47 22.64 6.21
N TYR A 68 -7.61 23.43 5.56
CA TYR A 68 -7.95 24.80 5.14
C TYR A 68 -9.06 24.81 4.08
N LEU A 69 -8.98 23.95 3.07
CA LEU A 69 -10.03 23.81 2.05
C LEU A 69 -11.37 23.34 2.65
N ASP A 70 -11.37 22.39 3.58
CA ASP A 70 -12.58 21.99 4.34
C ASP A 70 -13.19 23.19 5.08
N ARG A 71 -12.36 24.05 5.69
CA ARG A 71 -12.81 25.28 6.36
C ARG A 71 -13.40 26.28 5.37
N LEU A 72 -12.74 26.54 4.24
CA LEU A 72 -13.24 27.44 3.19
C LEU A 72 -14.59 26.96 2.61
N ASN A 73 -14.68 25.67 2.28
CA ASN A 73 -15.93 25.09 1.77
C ASN A 73 -17.09 25.22 2.78
N LYS A 74 -16.81 25.14 4.08
CA LYS A 74 -17.83 25.34 5.12
C LYS A 74 -18.31 26.79 5.21
N THR A 75 -17.43 27.77 4.98
CA THR A 75 -17.78 29.19 5.09
C THR A 75 -18.40 29.75 3.81
N THR A 76 -17.96 29.30 2.64
CA THR A 76 -18.42 29.85 1.36
C THR A 76 -19.31 28.89 0.55
N GLY A 77 -19.53 27.67 1.05
CA GLY A 77 -20.26 26.63 0.30
C GLY A 77 -19.59 26.26 -1.03
N GLY A 78 -18.27 26.50 -1.16
CA GLY A 78 -17.53 26.32 -2.40
C GLY A 78 -17.71 27.44 -3.44
N LYS A 79 -18.42 28.53 -3.09
CA LYS A 79 -18.57 29.69 -3.98
C LYS A 79 -17.40 30.65 -3.79
N PRO A 80 -16.81 31.20 -4.87
CA PRO A 80 -15.85 32.28 -4.74
C PRO A 80 -16.55 33.46 -4.05
N GLN A 81 -15.85 34.14 -3.14
CA GLN A 81 -16.38 35.36 -2.53
C GLN A 81 -16.56 36.37 -3.66
N CYS A 82 -17.80 36.76 -3.94
CA CYS A 82 -18.09 37.81 -4.90
C CYS A 82 -17.55 39.12 -4.31
N CYS A 83 -16.57 39.72 -5.00
CA CYS A 83 -16.24 41.12 -4.77
C CYS A 83 -17.42 41.97 -5.26
N HIS A 84 -17.88 42.89 -4.42
CA HIS A 84 -18.85 43.91 -4.77
C HIS A 84 -18.21 44.93 -5.71
#